data_AF-A0A2W7AIS6-F1
#
_entry.id   AF-A0A2W7AIS6-F1
#
_cell.length_a   1.000
_cell.length_b   1.000
_cell.length_c   1.000
_cell.angle_alpha   90.00
_cell.angle_beta   90.00
_cell.angle_gamma   90.00
#
_symmetry.space_group_name_H-M   'P 1'
#
loop_
_entity.id
_entity.type
_entity.pdbx_description
1 polymer ?
#
loop_
_entity_poly.entity_id
_entity_poly.type
_entity_poly.pdbx_seq_one_letter_code
_entity_poly.pdbx_strand_id
1 'polypeptide(L)'
;MSNIHLWSSKNAVLLALGVTSTAIAPLVVSAPAFAVNFADTRSHWARPFIETLAERQIIAGFPDGTFKPDAPVTRAQFASIVKNAFSTSSVRVSRGFGDVPSSYWAATAIGKAYETGFMSGYPDGAFKPEQQIPKVQVLVALSSGLNFTPTRAADTTLAAFRDSSEIPAYGKTGVAAAAERNVVVNYPNVSFLNPNETATRADVAAYIYQTLVNQGKLAPIATSEGANNYIARLNGAAPLPNTGSNPTPNNQNALNPRYLVPQGTSVNIRYLGSQKIVVTPGETINNLALRVVDDLKNAQGQVVIPKDSDIMGQLIPVSSNGQILGTQFIAQRVTIGSQSYPFSARSQVVSGQPVNQNTNPGTLRDVATSAATNAILATILGQKVNLGTILTSVTGGQPANQTQTPQKLIVIDPSTDLRLTVSNDFYANP
;
A
#
# COMPACT_ATOMS: atom_id res chain seq x y z
N MET A 1 33.43 68.60 47.68
CA MET A 1 32.39 67.74 48.30
C MET A 1 32.02 66.66 47.28
N SER A 2 32.24 65.39 47.66
CA SER A 2 31.69 64.09 47.20
C SER A 2 31.18 63.89 45.76
N ASN A 3 31.36 62.77 45.06
CA ASN A 3 32.01 61.47 45.33
C ASN A 3 32.23 60.75 43.98
N ILE A 4 33.12 59.76 44.03
CA ILE A 4 33.75 58.94 42.99
C ILE A 4 32.77 57.83 42.48
N HIS A 5 32.98 57.27 41.28
CA HIS A 5 33.02 55.82 40.93
C HIS A 5 33.07 55.65 39.38
N LEU A 6 34.27 55.51 38.77
CA LEU A 6 35.04 54.28 38.48
C LEU A 6 34.71 53.58 37.13
N TRP A 7 35.65 53.72 36.16
CA TRP A 7 36.26 52.74 35.23
C TRP A 7 35.46 51.48 34.79
N SER A 8 35.45 50.97 33.55
CA SER A 8 36.48 50.76 32.52
C SER A 8 35.79 50.41 31.17
N SER A 9 36.34 50.60 29.97
CA SER A 9 37.57 49.97 29.47
C SER A 9 37.90 50.48 28.05
N LYS A 10 39.20 50.71 27.84
CA LYS A 10 40.03 50.37 26.67
C LYS A 10 39.55 50.70 25.25
N ASN A 11 40.25 51.70 24.70
CA ASN A 11 40.91 51.72 23.39
C ASN A 11 40.05 51.65 22.12
N ALA A 12 39.85 52.83 21.52
CA ALA A 12 39.83 52.98 20.07
C ALA A 12 41.24 52.81 19.50
N VAL A 13 41.39 52.12 18.37
CA VAL A 13 42.24 52.53 17.21
C VAL A 13 41.84 51.66 16.01
N LEU A 14 41.45 52.34 14.93
CA LEU A 14 41.33 51.80 13.57
C LEU A 14 42.70 51.35 13.06
N LEU A 15 42.76 50.16 12.45
CA LEU A 15 43.77 49.83 11.45
C LEU A 15 43.04 49.28 10.22
N ALA A 16 43.09 50.07 9.14
CA ALA A 16 42.70 49.67 7.82
C ALA A 16 43.71 48.67 7.27
N LEU A 17 43.25 47.51 6.81
CA LEU A 17 43.97 46.66 5.88
C LEU A 17 42.99 46.27 4.77
N GLY A 18 43.36 46.65 3.55
CA GLY A 18 42.60 46.36 2.34
C GLY A 18 42.43 44.86 2.17
N VAL A 19 41.18 44.41 2.13
CA VAL A 19 40.84 43.05 1.72
C VAL A 19 40.63 43.11 0.21
N THR A 20 41.59 42.57 -0.53
CA THR A 20 41.39 42.24 -1.95
C THR A 20 40.19 41.30 -2.04
N SER A 21 39.11 41.73 -2.69
CA SER A 21 37.97 40.88 -3.04
C SER A 21 38.42 39.78 -4.00
N THR A 22 38.95 38.68 -3.47
CA THR A 22 38.89 37.42 -4.20
C THR A 22 37.44 36.98 -4.14
N ALA A 23 36.74 37.04 -5.27
CA ALA A 23 35.43 36.42 -5.42
C ALA A 23 35.60 34.91 -5.14
N ILE A 24 35.31 34.50 -3.91
CA ILE A 24 35.14 33.09 -3.57
C ILE A 24 33.83 32.70 -4.25
N ALA A 25 33.92 32.12 -5.45
CA ALA A 25 32.77 31.46 -6.04
C ALA A 25 32.27 30.45 -4.99
N PRO A 26 30.99 30.50 -4.59
CA PRO A 26 30.47 29.50 -3.68
C PRO A 26 30.67 28.15 -4.36
N LEU A 27 31.49 27.29 -3.74
CA LEU A 27 31.49 25.87 -4.06
C LEU A 27 30.07 25.39 -3.80
N VAL A 28 29.30 25.26 -4.88
CA VAL A 28 28.07 24.45 -4.86
C VAL A 28 28.55 23.03 -4.69
N VAL A 29 28.75 22.63 -3.43
CA VAL A 29 28.90 21.22 -3.09
C VAL A 29 27.53 20.63 -3.42
N SER A 30 27.40 19.99 -4.58
CA SER A 30 26.29 19.11 -4.86
C SER A 30 26.27 18.10 -3.72
N ALA A 31 25.31 18.23 -2.81
CA ALA A 31 25.08 17.20 -1.81
C ALA A 31 24.90 15.88 -2.58
N PRO A 32 25.56 14.78 -2.18
CA PRO A 32 25.26 13.50 -2.77
C PRO A 32 23.76 13.25 -2.57
N ALA A 33 23.05 12.93 -3.65
CA ALA A 33 21.68 12.46 -3.56
C ALA A 33 21.72 11.19 -2.72
N PHE A 34 21.39 11.29 -1.44
CA PHE A 34 21.20 10.11 -0.61
C PHE A 34 20.05 9.33 -1.25
N ALA A 35 20.37 8.15 -1.79
CA ALA A 35 19.35 7.21 -2.21
C ALA A 35 18.39 7.01 -1.04
N VAL A 36 17.14 7.43 -1.20
CA VAL A 36 16.16 7.38 -0.12
C VAL A 36 15.69 5.93 0.00
N ASN A 37 16.38 5.15 0.84
CA ASN A 37 16.08 3.75 1.08
C ASN A 37 15.46 3.59 2.47
N PHE A 38 14.18 3.25 2.52
CA PHE A 38 13.46 3.00 3.75
C PHE A 38 13.52 1.50 4.10
N ALA A 39 13.97 1.17 5.31
CA ALA A 39 14.17 -0.24 5.69
C ALA A 39 12.86 -1.05 5.64
N ASP A 40 11.73 -0.41 5.95
CA ASP A 40 10.40 -0.98 5.99
C ASP A 40 9.70 -1.06 4.62
N THR A 41 10.33 -0.58 3.54
CA THR A 41 9.80 -0.71 2.17
C THR A 41 10.52 -1.77 1.34
N ARG A 42 11.63 -2.35 1.80
CA ARG A 42 12.49 -3.24 0.99
C ARG A 42 11.75 -4.37 0.28
N SER A 43 10.78 -4.98 0.94
CA SER A 43 9.93 -6.06 0.38
C SER A 43 8.48 -5.62 0.14
N HIS A 44 8.20 -4.32 0.22
CA HIS A 44 6.86 -3.76 0.14
C HIS A 44 6.45 -3.54 -1.33
N TRP A 45 5.20 -3.86 -1.68
CA TRP A 45 4.71 -3.78 -3.07
C TRP A 45 4.83 -2.38 -3.67
N ALA A 46 4.67 -1.36 -2.84
CA ALA A 46 4.71 0.04 -3.25
C ALA A 46 6.13 0.65 -3.29
N ARG A 47 7.18 -0.12 -2.98
CA ARG A 47 8.56 0.37 -2.92
C ARG A 47 8.96 1.26 -4.10
N PRO A 48 8.79 0.85 -5.38
CA PRO A 48 9.26 1.67 -6.49
C PRO A 48 8.47 2.98 -6.65
N PHE A 49 7.19 3.01 -6.24
CA PHE A 49 6.42 4.26 -6.18
C PHE A 49 6.97 5.19 -5.10
N ILE A 50 7.22 4.62 -3.92
CA ILE A 50 7.64 5.35 -2.72
C ILE A 50 9.02 5.97 -2.93
N GLU A 51 10.02 5.18 -3.32
CA GLU A 51 11.41 5.63 -3.48
C GLU A 51 11.48 6.78 -4.50
N THR A 52 10.82 6.61 -5.65
CA THR A 52 10.80 7.62 -6.72
C THR A 52 10.15 8.94 -6.28
N LEU A 53 9.07 8.89 -5.49
CA LEU A 53 8.40 10.10 -4.98
C LEU A 53 9.19 10.75 -3.84
N ALA A 54 9.89 9.96 -3.03
CA ALA A 54 10.71 10.45 -1.93
C ALA A 54 11.99 11.14 -2.43
N GLU A 55 12.64 10.59 -3.45
CA GLU A 55 13.77 11.23 -4.15
C GLU A 55 13.40 12.61 -4.73
N ARG A 56 12.14 12.77 -5.16
CA ARG A 56 11.59 14.03 -5.66
C ARG A 56 11.02 14.94 -4.57
N GLN A 57 11.17 14.56 -3.30
CA GLN A 57 10.66 15.31 -2.14
C GLN A 57 9.13 15.54 -2.16
N ILE A 58 8.39 14.69 -2.87
CA ILE A 58 6.92 14.77 -2.95
C ILE A 58 6.31 14.16 -1.69
N ILE A 59 6.84 13.01 -1.26
CA ILE A 59 6.45 12.32 -0.02
C ILE A 59 7.70 12.05 0.81
N ALA A 60 7.74 12.56 2.03
CA ALA A 60 8.83 12.31 2.97
C ALA A 60 8.56 11.07 3.84
N GLY A 61 9.63 10.38 4.25
CA GLY A 61 9.60 9.43 5.36
C GLY A 61 9.69 10.13 6.72
N PHE A 62 9.88 9.34 7.76
CA PHE A 62 9.97 9.80 9.14
C PHE A 62 11.43 9.99 9.58
N PRO A 63 11.69 10.80 10.63
CA PRO A 63 13.04 11.00 11.16
C PRO A 63 13.72 9.71 11.66
N ASP A 64 12.94 8.67 11.95
CA ASP A 64 13.41 7.33 12.35
C ASP A 64 13.92 6.49 11.16
N GLY A 65 13.93 7.04 9.95
CA GLY A 65 14.40 6.36 8.73
C GLY A 65 13.38 5.41 8.10
N THR A 66 12.15 5.39 8.58
CA THR A 66 11.05 4.56 8.04
C THR A 66 10.14 5.36 7.12
N PHE A 67 9.42 4.67 6.23
CA PHE A 67 8.36 5.29 5.44
C PHE A 67 6.96 5.09 6.04
N LYS A 68 6.74 3.99 6.76
CA LYS A 68 5.46 3.51 7.30
C LYS A 68 4.42 3.31 6.18
N PRO A 69 4.67 2.43 5.19
CA PRO A 69 3.83 2.32 4.00
C PRO A 69 2.38 1.96 4.29
N ASP A 70 2.12 1.13 5.30
CA ASP A 70 0.78 0.70 5.69
C ASP A 70 0.06 1.68 6.65
N ALA A 71 0.72 2.77 7.06
CA ALA A 71 0.10 3.72 7.96
C ALA A 71 -0.98 4.53 7.23
N PRO A 72 -2.12 4.83 7.90
CA PRO A 72 -3.19 5.61 7.30
C PRO A 72 -2.77 7.06 7.06
N VAL A 73 -3.32 7.67 6.01
CA VAL A 73 -3.07 9.08 5.66
C VAL A 73 -4.21 9.96 6.14
N THR A 74 -3.89 11.07 6.81
CA THR A 74 -4.88 12.10 7.15
C THR A 74 -5.16 13.04 5.97
N ARG A 75 -6.32 13.69 5.96
CA ARG A 75 -6.66 14.70 4.94
C ARG A 75 -5.64 15.84 4.86
N ALA A 76 -5.08 16.28 6.00
CA ALA A 76 -4.03 17.29 6.03
C ALA A 76 -2.70 16.81 5.41
N GLN A 77 -2.31 15.57 5.68
CA GLN A 77 -1.13 14.94 5.05
C GLN A 77 -1.33 14.81 3.54
N PHE A 78 -2.50 14.36 3.10
CA PHE A 78 -2.80 14.27 1.67
C PHE A 78 -2.78 15.65 0.98
N ALA A 79 -3.33 16.70 1.60
CA ALA A 79 -3.25 18.06 1.06
C ALA A 79 -1.80 18.52 0.86
N SER A 80 -0.91 18.17 1.79
CA SER A 80 0.53 18.48 1.70
C SER A 80 1.20 17.72 0.56
N ILE A 81 0.87 16.44 0.38
CA ILE A 81 1.38 15.62 -0.73
C ILE A 81 0.92 16.21 -2.08
N VAL A 82 -0.37 16.57 -2.20
CA VAL A 82 -0.93 17.20 -3.42
C VAL A 82 -0.22 18.52 -3.73
N LYS A 83 -0.04 19.39 -2.73
CA LYS A 83 0.68 20.67 -2.88
C LYS A 83 2.10 20.46 -3.43
N ASN A 84 2.79 19.41 -2.98
CA ASN A 84 4.15 19.11 -3.41
C ASN A 84 4.20 18.44 -4.79
N ALA A 85 3.21 17.58 -5.10
CA ALA A 85 3.16 16.83 -6.35
C ALA A 85 2.72 17.67 -7.55
N PHE A 86 1.80 18.62 -7.35
CA PHE A 86 1.10 19.30 -8.44
C PHE A 86 1.16 20.82 -8.30
N SER A 87 1.70 21.46 -9.34
CA SER A 87 1.64 22.90 -9.52
C SER A 87 0.52 23.25 -10.49
N THR A 88 -0.69 23.42 -9.98
CA THR A 88 -1.86 23.85 -10.76
C THR A 88 -2.29 25.27 -10.38
N SER A 89 -2.89 25.96 -11.35
CA SER A 89 -3.47 27.29 -11.16
C SER A 89 -4.66 27.21 -10.20
N SER A 90 -4.83 28.24 -9.38
CA SER A 90 -5.99 28.34 -8.50
C SER A 90 -7.25 28.58 -9.35
N VAL A 91 -8.28 27.77 -9.12
CA VAL A 91 -9.60 27.83 -9.79
C VAL A 91 -10.71 28.29 -8.83
N ARG A 92 -10.39 28.44 -7.54
CA ARG A 92 -11.26 28.98 -6.50
C ARG A 92 -10.55 30.10 -5.73
N VAL A 93 -11.32 31.01 -5.17
CA VAL A 93 -10.82 32.01 -4.21
C VAL A 93 -10.46 31.32 -2.91
N SER A 94 -9.38 31.76 -2.26
CA SER A 94 -8.97 31.24 -0.96
C SER A 94 -10.09 31.35 0.08
N ARG A 95 -10.21 30.34 0.95
CA ARG A 95 -11.16 30.31 2.06
C ARG A 95 -10.55 29.60 3.26
N GLY A 96 -10.80 30.13 4.46
CA GLY A 96 -10.47 29.46 5.72
C GLY A 96 -11.51 28.40 6.12
N PHE A 97 -11.06 27.37 6.83
CA PHE A 97 -11.91 26.36 7.45
C PHE A 97 -11.95 26.58 8.96
N GLY A 98 -13.12 26.43 9.58
CA GLY A 98 -13.30 26.75 11.01
C GLY A 98 -12.47 25.87 11.96
N ASP A 99 -12.09 24.67 11.50
CA ASP A 99 -11.28 23.68 12.21
C ASP A 99 -9.80 23.67 11.76
N VAL A 100 -9.37 24.68 10.99
CA VAL A 100 -7.98 24.84 10.54
C VAL A 100 -7.47 26.22 10.92
N PRO A 101 -6.87 26.37 12.12
CA PRO A 101 -6.20 27.60 12.51
C PRO A 101 -5.09 27.97 11.53
N SER A 102 -4.81 29.26 11.34
CA SER A 102 -3.72 29.73 10.46
C SER A 102 -2.33 29.24 10.88
N SER A 103 -2.14 28.91 12.16
CA SER A 103 -0.92 28.32 12.72
C SER A 103 -0.81 26.81 12.52
N TYR A 104 -1.87 26.14 12.04
CA TYR A 104 -1.83 24.71 11.79
C TYR A 104 -0.81 24.39 10.70
N TRP A 105 0.05 23.40 10.92
CA TRP A 105 1.20 23.10 10.06
C TRP A 105 0.85 22.90 8.57
N ALA A 106 -0.35 22.37 8.30
CA ALA A 106 -0.84 22.14 6.94
C ALA A 106 -1.78 23.23 6.42
N ALA A 107 -2.00 24.34 7.14
CA ALA A 107 -2.98 25.37 6.75
C ALA A 107 -2.76 25.88 5.32
N THR A 108 -1.51 26.17 4.94
CA THR A 108 -1.16 26.58 3.57
C THR A 108 -1.42 25.48 2.55
N ALA A 109 -1.12 24.22 2.88
CA ALA A 109 -1.34 23.09 1.97
C ALA A 109 -2.84 22.83 1.76
N ILE A 110 -3.63 22.90 2.83
CA ILE A 110 -5.09 22.78 2.80
C ILE A 110 -5.70 23.90 1.95
N GLY A 111 -5.29 25.15 2.19
CA GLY A 111 -5.74 26.29 1.39
C GLY A 111 -5.41 26.10 -0.09
N LYS A 112 -4.18 25.70 -0.41
CA LYS A 112 -3.78 25.47 -1.80
C LYS A 112 -4.54 24.32 -2.44
N ALA A 113 -4.73 23.19 -1.75
CA ALA A 113 -5.50 22.06 -2.25
C ALA A 113 -6.98 22.44 -2.50
N TYR A 114 -7.55 23.34 -1.70
CA TYR A 114 -8.88 23.89 -1.93
C TYR A 114 -8.93 24.80 -3.15
N GLU A 115 -8.03 25.77 -3.22
CA GLU A 115 -7.95 26.75 -4.31
C GLU A 115 -7.75 26.10 -5.68
N THR A 116 -6.95 25.03 -5.72
CA THR A 116 -6.63 24.28 -6.95
C THR A 116 -7.66 23.22 -7.31
N GLY A 117 -8.73 23.06 -6.52
CA GLY A 117 -9.81 22.14 -6.83
C GLY A 117 -9.55 20.66 -6.49
N PHE A 118 -8.36 20.32 -5.99
CA PHE A 118 -8.04 18.95 -5.55
C PHE A 118 -8.88 18.53 -4.35
N MET A 119 -9.07 19.42 -3.37
CA MET A 119 -9.81 19.08 -2.16
C MET A 119 -10.92 20.09 -1.89
N SER A 120 -11.91 19.66 -1.11
CA SER A 120 -12.99 20.49 -0.61
C SER A 120 -13.20 20.21 0.88
N GLY A 121 -13.76 21.18 1.59
CA GLY A 121 -14.33 20.93 2.91
C GLY A 121 -15.65 20.18 2.83
N TYR A 122 -16.18 19.82 3.98
CA TYR A 122 -17.48 19.19 4.13
C TYR A 122 -18.61 20.25 4.13
N PRO A 123 -19.87 19.85 3.94
CA PRO A 123 -21.01 20.78 3.94
C PRO A 123 -21.17 21.60 5.23
N ASP A 124 -20.64 21.10 6.35
CA ASP A 124 -20.60 21.78 7.65
C ASP A 124 -19.56 22.92 7.73
N GLY A 125 -18.78 23.13 6.65
CA GLY A 125 -17.75 24.17 6.59
C GLY A 125 -16.40 23.77 7.21
N ALA A 126 -16.27 22.53 7.71
CA ALA A 126 -15.02 21.99 8.25
C ALA A 126 -14.17 21.31 7.16
N PHE A 127 -12.85 21.28 7.35
CA PHE A 127 -11.94 20.50 6.50
C PHE A 127 -11.71 19.08 7.02
N LYS A 128 -11.76 18.89 8.34
CA LYS A 128 -11.44 17.67 9.10
C LYS A 128 -10.00 17.21 8.86
N PRO A 129 -8.99 18.01 9.25
CA PRO A 129 -7.59 17.78 8.87
C PRO A 129 -7.02 16.45 9.39
N GLU A 130 -7.42 16.03 10.59
CA GLU A 130 -6.95 14.78 11.24
C GLU A 130 -7.76 13.55 10.82
N GLN A 131 -8.86 13.74 10.08
CA GLN A 131 -9.64 12.61 9.60
C GLN A 131 -8.82 11.82 8.57
N GLN A 132 -8.79 10.50 8.74
CA GLN A 132 -8.19 9.59 7.78
C GLN A 132 -8.95 9.65 6.45
N ILE A 133 -8.22 9.74 5.33
CA ILE A 133 -8.83 9.92 4.01
C ILE A 133 -9.16 8.57 3.37
N PRO A 134 -10.41 8.32 2.94
CA PRO A 134 -10.75 7.11 2.20
C PRO A 134 -10.11 7.06 0.80
N LYS A 135 -9.84 5.85 0.28
CA LYS A 135 -9.29 5.63 -1.07
C LYS A 135 -10.09 6.34 -2.16
N VAL A 136 -11.43 6.27 -2.10
CA VAL A 136 -12.30 6.96 -3.06
C VAL A 136 -12.08 8.47 -3.07
N GLN A 137 -11.84 9.09 -1.91
CA GLN A 137 -11.64 10.53 -1.82
C GLN A 137 -10.29 10.96 -2.41
N VAL A 138 -9.27 10.13 -2.31
CA VAL A 138 -7.98 10.38 -2.98
C VAL A 138 -8.15 10.40 -4.49
N LEU A 139 -8.82 9.40 -5.06
CA LEU A 139 -9.06 9.31 -6.50
C LEU A 139 -9.95 10.45 -7.01
N VAL A 140 -11.02 10.78 -6.29
CA VAL A 140 -11.89 11.92 -6.61
C VAL A 140 -11.11 13.24 -6.55
N ALA A 141 -10.24 13.40 -5.57
CA ALA A 141 -9.43 14.61 -5.43
C ALA A 141 -8.47 14.80 -6.60
N LEU A 142 -7.77 13.73 -7.01
CA LEU A 142 -6.88 13.76 -8.17
C LEU A 142 -7.63 14.07 -9.46
N SER A 143 -8.77 13.41 -9.68
CA SER A 143 -9.62 13.68 -10.84
C SER A 143 -10.17 15.10 -10.86
N SER A 144 -10.60 15.62 -9.71
CA SER A 144 -11.16 16.98 -9.62
C SER A 144 -10.09 18.05 -9.85
N GLY A 145 -8.95 17.93 -9.17
CA GLY A 145 -7.87 18.93 -9.28
C GLY A 145 -7.18 18.96 -10.63
N LEU A 146 -7.25 17.87 -11.39
CA LEU A 146 -6.69 17.74 -12.73
C LEU A 146 -7.73 17.75 -13.86
N ASN A 147 -9.01 17.98 -13.52
CA ASN A 147 -10.13 17.98 -14.46
C ASN A 147 -10.18 16.72 -15.33
N PHE A 148 -9.98 15.55 -14.72
CA PHE A 148 -10.19 14.28 -15.40
C PHE A 148 -11.68 14.07 -15.65
N THR A 149 -12.03 13.92 -16.93
CA THR A 149 -13.38 13.58 -17.38
C THR A 149 -13.35 12.17 -17.95
N PRO A 150 -14.26 11.27 -17.53
CA PRO A 150 -14.36 9.96 -18.14
C PRO A 150 -14.93 10.10 -19.57
N THR A 151 -14.40 9.33 -20.49
CA THR A 151 -14.84 9.26 -21.89
C THR A 151 -16.01 8.31 -22.07
N ARG A 152 -16.20 7.35 -21.16
CA ARG A 152 -17.30 6.40 -21.14
C ARG A 152 -18.25 6.69 -19.99
N ALA A 153 -19.44 6.08 -20.03
CA ALA A 153 -20.35 6.13 -18.90
C ALA A 153 -19.68 5.54 -17.66
N ALA A 154 -19.76 6.25 -16.53
CA ALA A 154 -19.05 5.88 -15.31
C ALA A 154 -19.36 4.45 -14.86
N ASP A 155 -20.63 4.02 -14.89
CA ASP A 155 -21.02 2.66 -14.50
C ASP A 155 -20.41 1.59 -15.43
N THR A 156 -20.25 1.87 -16.73
CA THR A 156 -19.58 0.95 -17.67
C THR A 156 -18.10 0.79 -17.33
N THR A 157 -17.41 1.88 -17.03
CA THR A 157 -16.00 1.89 -16.64
C THR A 157 -15.81 1.19 -15.29
N LEU A 158 -16.68 1.47 -14.32
CA LEU A 158 -16.58 0.94 -12.96
C LEU A 158 -16.98 -0.53 -12.85
N ALA A 159 -17.71 -1.10 -13.82
CA ALA A 159 -18.00 -2.54 -13.86
C ALA A 159 -16.75 -3.44 -13.89
N ALA A 160 -15.57 -2.87 -14.17
CA ALA A 160 -14.29 -3.56 -14.01
C ALA A 160 -13.96 -3.90 -12.54
N PHE A 161 -14.55 -3.19 -11.58
CA PHE A 161 -14.35 -3.39 -10.14
C PHE A 161 -15.53 -4.12 -9.52
N ARG A 162 -15.24 -5.16 -8.74
CA ARG A 162 -16.22 -6.07 -8.12
C ARG A 162 -17.04 -5.40 -7.02
N ASP A 163 -16.48 -4.40 -6.39
CA ASP A 163 -17.03 -3.58 -5.30
C ASP A 163 -17.47 -2.19 -5.79
N SER A 164 -17.68 -2.03 -7.09
CA SER A 164 -18.10 -0.74 -7.67
C SER A 164 -19.44 -0.22 -7.14
N SER A 165 -20.30 -1.09 -6.61
CA SER A 165 -21.53 -0.71 -5.92
C SER A 165 -21.28 0.02 -4.60
N GLU A 166 -20.10 -0.13 -3.98
CA GLU A 166 -19.74 0.55 -2.74
C GLU A 166 -19.21 1.97 -2.97
N ILE A 167 -18.95 2.35 -4.22
CA ILE A 167 -18.49 3.70 -4.57
C ILE A 167 -19.65 4.68 -4.34
N PRO A 168 -19.49 5.67 -3.44
CA PRO A 168 -20.52 6.68 -3.23
C PRO A 168 -20.87 7.42 -4.53
N ALA A 169 -22.13 7.81 -4.69
CA ALA A 169 -22.61 8.47 -5.91
C ALA A 169 -21.77 9.69 -6.32
N TYR A 170 -21.30 10.48 -5.34
CA TYR A 170 -20.43 11.65 -5.59
C TYR A 170 -19.07 11.28 -6.21
N GLY A 171 -18.61 10.04 -6.00
CA GLY A 171 -17.29 9.59 -6.41
C GLY A 171 -17.26 8.87 -7.76
N LYS A 172 -18.40 8.38 -8.26
CA LYS A 172 -18.47 7.52 -9.45
C LYS A 172 -17.74 8.11 -10.67
N THR A 173 -18.08 9.35 -11.04
CA THR A 173 -17.48 10.02 -12.21
C THR A 173 -15.98 10.22 -12.03
N GLY A 174 -15.54 10.65 -10.84
CA GLY A 174 -14.13 10.89 -10.55
C GLY A 174 -13.29 9.60 -10.56
N VAL A 175 -13.80 8.53 -9.95
CA VAL A 175 -13.11 7.23 -9.95
C VAL A 175 -13.07 6.63 -11.35
N ALA A 176 -14.16 6.72 -12.12
CA ALA A 176 -14.16 6.27 -13.51
C ALA A 176 -13.11 7.00 -14.35
N ALA A 177 -13.02 8.33 -14.21
CA ALA A 177 -12.03 9.13 -14.92
C ALA A 177 -10.58 8.78 -14.54
N ALA A 178 -10.33 8.51 -13.25
CA ALA A 178 -9.03 8.06 -12.78
C ALA A 178 -8.68 6.66 -13.33
N ALA A 179 -9.66 5.75 -13.37
CA ALA A 179 -9.47 4.39 -13.88
C ALA A 179 -9.14 4.39 -15.39
N GLU A 180 -9.84 5.18 -16.20
CA GLU A 180 -9.54 5.34 -17.63
C GLU A 180 -8.14 5.91 -17.90
N ARG A 181 -7.54 6.56 -16.90
CA ARG A 181 -6.21 7.17 -16.98
C ARG A 181 -5.10 6.32 -16.40
N ASN A 182 -5.40 5.08 -16.01
CA ASN A 182 -4.49 4.16 -15.32
C ASN A 182 -3.96 4.74 -13.99
N VAL A 183 -4.70 5.64 -13.34
CA VAL A 183 -4.32 6.22 -12.04
C VAL A 183 -4.60 5.26 -10.90
N VAL A 184 -5.61 4.41 -11.06
CA VAL A 184 -6.03 3.45 -10.05
C VAL A 184 -4.99 2.34 -9.91
N VAL A 185 -4.46 2.19 -8.69
CA VAL A 185 -3.62 1.09 -8.24
C VAL A 185 -4.31 0.39 -7.07
N ASN A 186 -4.56 -0.91 -7.20
CA ASN A 186 -5.32 -1.70 -6.24
C ASN A 186 -4.48 -2.89 -5.78
N TYR A 187 -3.94 -2.77 -4.57
CA TYR A 187 -3.25 -3.84 -3.89
C TYR A 187 -4.15 -4.49 -2.84
N PRO A 188 -4.15 -5.83 -2.72
CA PRO A 188 -3.42 -6.80 -3.54
C PRO A 188 -4.16 -7.19 -4.84
N ASN A 189 -5.43 -6.84 -4.97
CA ASN A 189 -6.28 -7.31 -6.06
C ASN A 189 -6.75 -6.15 -6.93
N VAL A 190 -6.32 -6.13 -8.19
CA VAL A 190 -6.68 -5.08 -9.15
C VAL A 190 -8.18 -4.86 -9.33
N SER A 191 -8.98 -5.90 -9.08
CA SER A 191 -10.44 -5.89 -9.28
C SER A 191 -11.24 -5.32 -8.10
N PHE A 192 -10.60 -4.93 -6.99
CA PHE A 192 -11.25 -4.36 -5.82
C PHE A 192 -10.64 -3.00 -5.48
N LEU A 193 -11.47 -1.96 -5.40
CA LEU A 193 -11.05 -0.61 -5.03
C LEU A 193 -10.94 -0.42 -3.52
N ASN A 194 -11.76 -1.15 -2.77
CA ASN A 194 -12.12 -0.92 -1.38
C ASN A 194 -12.40 0.57 -1.11
N PRO A 195 -13.39 1.17 -1.80
CA PRO A 195 -13.49 2.62 -1.94
C PRO A 195 -13.63 3.37 -0.62
N ASN A 196 -14.24 2.73 0.38
CA ASN A 196 -14.52 3.31 1.70
C ASN A 196 -13.46 2.98 2.75
N GLU A 197 -12.46 2.15 2.43
CA GLU A 197 -11.31 1.94 3.31
C GLU A 197 -10.42 3.20 3.37
N THR A 198 -9.82 3.43 4.54
CA THR A 198 -8.77 4.43 4.70
C THR A 198 -7.61 4.13 3.76
N ALA A 199 -7.14 5.15 3.03
CA ALA A 199 -5.96 5.07 2.21
C ALA A 199 -4.69 5.04 3.08
N THR A 200 -3.81 4.08 2.77
CA THR A 200 -2.47 4.01 3.36
C THR A 200 -1.51 4.96 2.63
N ARG A 201 -0.34 5.18 3.22
CA ARG A 201 0.74 5.95 2.57
C ARG A 201 1.21 5.29 1.28
N ALA A 202 1.19 3.96 1.21
CA ALA A 202 1.47 3.20 -0.01
C ALA A 202 0.43 3.43 -1.11
N ASP A 203 -0.87 3.41 -0.77
CA ASP A 203 -1.94 3.69 -1.72
C ASP A 203 -1.79 5.09 -2.32
N VAL A 204 -1.62 6.10 -1.44
CA VAL A 204 -1.44 7.49 -1.86
C VAL A 204 -0.19 7.65 -2.73
N ALA A 205 0.93 7.03 -2.36
CA ALA A 205 2.15 7.06 -3.18
C ALA A 205 1.90 6.46 -4.57
N ALA A 206 1.22 5.33 -4.66
CA ALA A 206 0.93 4.68 -5.94
C ALA A 206 0.01 5.54 -6.83
N TYR A 207 -1.06 6.12 -6.27
CA TYR A 207 -1.98 6.99 -7.00
C TYR A 207 -1.28 8.27 -7.50
N ILE A 208 -0.46 8.91 -6.64
CA ILE A 208 0.31 10.11 -7.03
C ILE A 208 1.32 9.78 -8.12
N TYR A 209 2.04 8.66 -8.00
CA TYR A 209 2.98 8.22 -9.02
C TYR A 209 2.29 8.01 -10.36
N GLN A 210 1.21 7.22 -10.41
CA GLN A 210 0.48 6.99 -11.66
C GLN A 210 -0.11 8.27 -12.24
N THR A 211 -0.54 9.20 -11.39
CA THR A 211 -1.01 10.51 -11.84
C THR A 211 0.09 11.30 -12.52
N LEU A 212 1.31 11.29 -11.97
CA LEU A 212 2.46 11.96 -12.58
C LEU A 212 2.94 11.25 -13.85
N VAL A 213 2.82 9.92 -13.94
CA VAL A 213 2.99 9.18 -15.21
C VAL A 213 1.95 9.62 -16.24
N ASN A 214 0.68 9.73 -15.84
CA ASN A 214 -0.40 10.20 -16.72
C ASN A 214 -0.13 11.62 -17.26
N GLN A 215 0.53 12.48 -16.48
CA GLN A 215 0.96 13.81 -16.89
C GLN A 215 2.27 13.83 -17.70
N GLY A 216 2.89 12.68 -17.95
CA GLY A 216 4.20 12.60 -18.62
C GLY A 216 5.38 13.12 -17.79
N LYS A 217 5.20 13.29 -16.47
CA LYS A 217 6.24 13.80 -15.55
C LYS A 217 7.12 12.69 -14.97
N LEU A 218 6.64 11.45 -14.99
CA LEU A 218 7.37 10.25 -14.54
C LEU A 218 7.33 9.18 -15.63
N ALA A 219 8.38 8.36 -15.67
CA ALA A 219 8.37 7.14 -16.47
C ALA A 219 7.39 6.12 -15.86
N PRO A 220 6.66 5.33 -16.69
CA PRO A 220 5.87 4.21 -16.19
C PRO A 220 6.73 3.23 -15.40
N ILE A 221 6.16 2.61 -14.36
CA ILE A 221 6.82 1.49 -13.68
C ILE A 221 7.11 0.39 -14.71
N ALA A 222 8.34 -0.15 -14.69
CA ALA A 222 8.73 -1.23 -15.59
C ALA A 222 7.79 -2.43 -15.45
N THR A 223 7.50 -3.12 -16.56
CA THR A 223 6.60 -4.29 -16.55
C THR A 223 7.16 -5.47 -15.77
N SER A 224 8.48 -5.49 -15.56
CA SER A 224 9.17 -6.48 -14.71
C SER A 224 9.00 -6.22 -13.21
N GLU A 225 8.59 -5.02 -12.80
CA GLU A 225 8.39 -4.69 -11.38
C GLU A 225 7.06 -5.24 -10.90
N GLY A 226 7.04 -5.97 -9.78
CA GLY A 226 5.82 -6.55 -9.23
C GLY A 226 4.72 -5.51 -8.93
N ALA A 227 5.13 -4.28 -8.63
CA ALA A 227 4.23 -3.13 -8.44
C ALA A 227 3.35 -2.84 -9.67
N ASN A 228 3.83 -3.15 -10.87
CA ASN A 228 3.11 -2.92 -12.13
C ASN A 228 1.81 -3.75 -12.22
N ASN A 229 1.78 -4.91 -11.56
CA ASN A 229 0.63 -5.83 -11.56
C ASN A 229 -0.57 -5.28 -10.79
N TYR A 230 -0.36 -4.27 -9.93
CA TYR A 230 -1.43 -3.67 -9.13
C TYR A 230 -2.08 -2.47 -9.83
N ILE A 231 -1.56 -2.04 -10.99
CA ILE A 231 -2.17 -0.94 -11.77
C ILE A 231 -3.41 -1.50 -12.46
N ALA A 232 -4.59 -0.96 -12.10
CA ALA A 232 -5.86 -1.37 -12.67
C ALA A 232 -6.00 -0.81 -14.09
N ARG A 233 -5.69 -1.63 -15.09
CA ARG A 233 -5.80 -1.28 -16.51
C ARG A 233 -7.15 -1.72 -17.06
N LEU A 234 -7.89 -0.78 -17.64
CA LEU A 234 -9.15 -1.08 -18.30
C LEU A 234 -8.91 -1.52 -19.74
N ASN A 235 -9.58 -2.57 -20.17
CA ASN A 235 -9.59 -2.99 -21.58
C ASN A 235 -10.14 -1.86 -22.45
N GLY A 236 -9.29 -1.26 -23.29
CA GLY A 236 -9.63 -0.15 -24.18
C GLY A 236 -9.46 1.26 -23.59
N ALA A 237 -8.81 1.42 -22.44
CA ALA A 237 -8.37 2.75 -21.98
C ALA A 237 -7.29 3.32 -22.93
N ALA A 238 -7.32 4.64 -23.15
CA ALA A 238 -6.39 5.33 -24.04
C ALA A 238 -4.92 5.00 -23.66
N PRO A 239 -4.03 4.72 -24.64
CA PRO A 239 -2.62 4.56 -24.37
C PRO A 239 -2.07 5.79 -23.63
N LEU A 240 -1.17 5.58 -22.67
CA LEU A 240 -0.43 6.67 -22.05
C LEU A 240 0.26 7.53 -23.14
N PRO A 241 0.40 8.85 -22.95
CA PRO A 241 1.14 9.69 -23.89
C PRO A 241 2.54 9.11 -24.11
N ASN A 242 2.84 8.75 -25.35
CA ASN A 242 4.10 8.14 -25.75
C ASN A 242 5.19 9.22 -25.70
N THR A 243 5.86 9.38 -24.57
CA THR A 243 7.12 10.16 -24.52
C THR A 243 8.23 9.28 -25.06
N GLY A 244 8.75 9.66 -26.22
CA GLY A 244 9.63 8.86 -27.06
C GLY A 244 10.86 8.26 -26.40
N SER A 245 11.41 7.29 -27.14
CA SER A 245 12.57 6.43 -26.86
C SER A 245 12.35 5.32 -25.82
N ASN A 246 11.57 4.31 -26.21
CA ASN A 246 11.92 2.94 -25.81
C ASN A 246 12.59 2.28 -27.03
N PRO A 247 13.86 1.83 -26.96
CA PRO A 247 14.36 0.91 -27.97
C PRO A 247 13.49 -0.34 -27.86
N THR A 248 12.76 -0.69 -28.91
CA THR A 248 12.11 -1.99 -29.01
C THR A 248 13.19 -3.07 -29.01
N PRO A 249 13.23 -4.01 -28.05
CA PRO A 249 13.73 -5.33 -28.36
C PRO A 249 12.55 -6.08 -28.99
N ASN A 250 12.65 -6.38 -30.28
CA ASN A 250 11.86 -7.44 -30.89
C ASN A 250 11.91 -8.68 -29.98
N ASN A 251 10.82 -9.00 -29.28
CA ASN A 251 10.77 -10.20 -28.47
C ASN A 251 9.66 -11.14 -28.98
N GLN A 252 9.91 -11.71 -30.15
CA GLN A 252 9.28 -12.96 -30.56
C GLN A 252 9.77 -14.17 -29.72
N ASN A 253 10.59 -13.98 -28.67
CA ASN A 253 10.96 -15.02 -27.70
C ASN A 253 10.14 -14.99 -26.38
N ALA A 254 9.08 -14.18 -26.28
CA ALA A 254 8.31 -14.01 -25.03
C ALA A 254 7.35 -15.15 -24.65
N LEU A 255 7.28 -16.24 -25.43
CA LEU A 255 6.49 -17.44 -25.14
C LEU A 255 7.29 -18.70 -25.45
N ASN A 256 8.51 -18.80 -24.92
CA ASN A 256 9.31 -20.00 -25.11
C ASN A 256 8.76 -21.13 -24.20
N PRO A 257 8.27 -22.26 -24.76
CA PRO A 257 7.72 -23.37 -23.98
C PRO A 257 8.74 -23.98 -23.01
N ARG A 258 10.03 -23.70 -23.17
CA ARG A 258 11.09 -24.11 -22.24
C ARG A 258 11.00 -23.45 -20.87
N TYR A 259 10.28 -22.34 -20.74
CA TYR A 259 10.10 -21.62 -19.48
C TYR A 259 8.68 -21.73 -18.92
N LEU A 260 7.83 -22.56 -19.55
CA LEU A 260 6.41 -22.70 -19.21
C LEU A 260 6.18 -23.73 -18.11
N VAL A 261 5.41 -23.32 -17.10
CA VAL A 261 4.66 -24.18 -16.19
C VAL A 261 3.18 -24.05 -16.55
N PRO A 262 2.53 -25.09 -17.09
CA PRO A 262 1.14 -25.01 -17.53
C PRO A 262 0.15 -24.75 -16.38
N GLN A 263 -0.97 -24.11 -16.70
CA GLN A 263 -2.15 -24.10 -15.84
C GLN A 263 -2.53 -25.51 -15.40
N GLY A 264 -2.96 -25.66 -14.14
CA GLY A 264 -3.32 -26.95 -13.56
C GLY A 264 -2.13 -27.71 -12.99
N THR A 265 -0.89 -27.29 -13.25
CA THR A 265 0.30 -27.90 -12.64
C THR A 265 0.21 -27.84 -11.13
N SER A 266 0.51 -28.96 -10.48
CA SER A 266 0.53 -29.05 -9.03
C SER A 266 1.90 -28.71 -8.47
N VAL A 267 1.92 -27.89 -7.43
CA VAL A 267 3.15 -27.50 -6.73
C VAL A 267 3.03 -27.94 -5.27
N ASN A 268 3.94 -28.82 -4.86
CA ASN A 268 4.06 -29.21 -3.46
C ASN A 268 4.79 -28.09 -2.71
N ILE A 269 4.20 -27.65 -1.61
CA ILE A 269 4.73 -26.55 -0.80
C ILE A 269 4.68 -26.90 0.69
N ARG A 270 5.55 -26.24 1.46
CA ARG A 270 5.61 -26.33 2.92
C ARG A 270 5.64 -24.95 3.55
N TYR A 271 5.21 -24.85 4.81
CA TYR A 271 5.36 -23.62 5.59
C TYR A 271 6.83 -23.41 5.99
N LEU A 272 7.25 -22.14 6.07
CA LEU A 272 8.61 -21.78 6.50
C LEU A 272 8.82 -21.86 8.02
N GLY A 273 7.74 -21.89 8.81
CA GLY A 273 7.77 -21.99 10.26
C GLY A 273 7.18 -23.31 10.76
N SER A 274 7.64 -23.77 11.92
CA SER A 274 7.10 -24.94 12.64
C SER A 274 5.91 -24.59 13.54
N GLN A 275 5.54 -23.32 13.61
CA GLN A 275 4.47 -22.82 14.47
C GLN A 275 3.10 -23.02 13.80
N LYS A 276 2.12 -23.51 14.57
CA LYS A 276 0.73 -23.61 14.08
C LYS A 276 0.21 -22.21 13.73
N ILE A 277 -0.58 -22.08 12.67
CA ILE A 277 -1.19 -20.80 12.32
C ILE A 277 -2.62 -20.83 12.80
N VAL A 278 -3.03 -19.86 13.62
CA VAL A 278 -4.43 -19.76 14.05
C VAL A 278 -5.05 -18.51 13.44
N VAL A 279 -6.18 -18.72 12.79
CA VAL A 279 -6.91 -17.69 12.04
C VAL A 279 -8.30 -17.55 12.64
N THR A 280 -8.76 -16.31 12.79
CA THR A 280 -10.17 -16.07 13.12
C THR A 280 -11.05 -16.31 11.89
N PRO A 281 -12.32 -16.74 12.05
CA PRO A 281 -13.22 -16.89 10.91
C PRO A 281 -13.39 -15.55 10.19
N GLY A 282 -13.04 -15.52 8.91
CA GLY A 282 -13.21 -14.33 8.07
C GLY A 282 -11.95 -13.45 8.00
N GLU A 283 -10.88 -13.83 8.71
CA GLU A 283 -9.61 -13.12 8.67
C GLU A 283 -8.75 -13.57 7.48
N THR A 284 -8.16 -12.57 6.82
CA THR A 284 -7.16 -12.76 5.78
C THR A 284 -5.77 -12.55 6.36
N ILE A 285 -4.89 -13.55 6.23
CA ILE A 285 -3.47 -13.41 6.60
C ILE A 285 -2.69 -13.03 5.36
N ASN A 286 -2.06 -11.86 5.40
CA ASN A 286 -1.27 -11.30 4.31
C ASN A 286 0.21 -11.70 4.41
N ASN A 287 0.91 -11.66 3.27
CA ASN A 287 2.36 -11.84 3.17
C ASN A 287 2.87 -13.17 3.76
N LEU A 288 2.07 -14.23 3.62
CA LEU A 288 2.48 -15.56 4.07
C LEU A 288 3.44 -16.18 3.05
N ALA A 289 4.56 -16.64 3.57
CA ALA A 289 5.64 -17.23 2.80
C ALA A 289 5.63 -18.76 2.91
N LEU A 290 5.52 -19.44 1.78
CA LEU A 290 5.56 -20.89 1.64
C LEU A 290 6.75 -21.27 0.75
N ARG A 291 7.31 -22.46 0.95
CA ARG A 291 8.49 -22.92 0.22
C ARG A 291 8.17 -24.12 -0.66
N VAL A 292 8.65 -24.09 -1.89
CA VAL A 292 8.51 -25.19 -2.85
C VAL A 292 9.31 -26.40 -2.36
N VAL A 293 8.67 -27.58 -2.34
CA VAL A 293 9.27 -28.82 -1.82
C VAL A 293 10.04 -29.58 -2.89
N ASP A 294 9.54 -29.57 -4.13
CA ASP A 294 10.08 -30.32 -5.27
C ASP A 294 10.32 -29.40 -6.46
N ASP A 295 11.36 -29.69 -7.24
CA ASP A 295 11.61 -29.01 -8.52
C ASP A 295 10.40 -29.11 -9.43
N LEU A 296 9.88 -27.97 -9.87
CA LEU A 296 8.83 -27.91 -10.86
C LEU A 296 9.46 -27.89 -12.25
N LYS A 297 9.18 -28.94 -13.03
CA LYS A 297 9.77 -29.14 -14.36
C LYS A 297 8.75 -28.87 -15.47
N ASN A 298 9.23 -28.39 -16.61
CA ASN A 298 8.43 -28.28 -17.83
C ASN A 298 8.24 -29.65 -18.52
N ALA A 299 7.52 -29.67 -19.64
CA ALA A 299 7.26 -30.87 -20.43
C ALA A 299 8.53 -31.55 -20.99
N GLN A 300 9.64 -30.82 -21.08
CA GLN A 300 10.95 -31.30 -21.53
C GLN A 300 11.86 -31.73 -20.36
N GLY A 301 11.34 -31.75 -19.12
CA GLY A 301 12.09 -32.16 -17.93
C GLY A 301 13.05 -31.10 -17.37
N GLN A 302 13.02 -29.87 -17.86
CA GLN A 302 13.86 -28.77 -17.37
C GLN A 302 13.21 -28.12 -16.14
N VAL A 303 13.99 -27.83 -15.11
CA VAL A 303 13.51 -27.15 -13.90
C VAL A 303 13.18 -25.69 -14.22
N VAL A 304 11.93 -25.30 -13.97
CA VAL A 304 11.43 -23.92 -14.14
C VAL A 304 11.29 -23.23 -12.79
N ILE A 305 10.76 -23.91 -11.78
CA ILE A 305 10.73 -23.43 -10.40
C ILE A 305 11.57 -24.40 -9.56
N PRO A 306 12.78 -24.01 -9.13
CA PRO A 306 13.61 -24.86 -8.29
C PRO A 306 12.94 -25.16 -6.95
N LYS A 307 13.25 -26.32 -6.40
CA LYS A 307 13.07 -26.63 -4.99
C LYS A 307 13.64 -25.49 -4.13
N ASP A 308 13.00 -25.27 -2.99
CA ASP A 308 13.31 -24.23 -2.02
C ASP A 308 13.03 -22.78 -2.49
N SER A 309 12.44 -22.59 -3.69
CA SER A 309 11.88 -21.30 -4.10
C SER A 309 10.77 -20.84 -3.15
N ASP A 310 10.72 -19.54 -2.89
CA ASP A 310 9.76 -18.95 -1.96
C ASP A 310 8.54 -18.42 -2.71
N ILE A 311 7.36 -18.93 -2.36
CA ILE A 311 6.06 -18.49 -2.85
C ILE A 311 5.42 -17.59 -1.80
N MET A 312 5.22 -16.32 -2.14
CA MET A 312 4.47 -15.38 -1.30
C MET A 312 3.00 -15.37 -1.72
N GLY A 313 2.12 -15.28 -0.73
CA GLY A 313 0.69 -15.20 -0.96
C GLY A 313 -0.09 -14.78 0.29
N GLN A 314 -1.37 -15.11 0.29
CA GLN A 314 -2.30 -14.77 1.36
C GLN A 314 -3.17 -15.98 1.70
N LEU A 315 -3.53 -16.15 2.97
CA LEU A 315 -4.63 -17.03 3.36
C LEU A 315 -5.90 -16.20 3.40
N ILE A 316 -6.88 -16.52 2.57
CA ILE A 316 -8.19 -15.87 2.55
C ILE A 316 -9.27 -16.79 3.11
N PRO A 317 -10.31 -16.25 3.79
CA PRO A 317 -11.46 -17.05 4.20
C PRO A 317 -12.26 -17.52 2.98
N VAL A 318 -12.73 -18.76 3.03
CA VAL A 318 -13.66 -19.30 2.03
C VAL A 318 -14.99 -19.55 2.71
N SER A 319 -16.06 -18.90 2.23
CA SER A 319 -17.42 -19.05 2.74
C SER A 319 -18.37 -19.61 1.69
N SER A 320 -19.34 -20.40 2.12
CA SER A 320 -20.48 -20.83 1.32
C SER A 320 -21.76 -20.67 2.13
N ASN A 321 -22.79 -20.06 1.54
CA ASN A 321 -24.07 -19.76 2.21
C ASN A 321 -23.92 -19.00 3.56
N GLY A 322 -22.96 -18.08 3.63
CA GLY A 322 -22.68 -17.32 4.85
C GLY A 322 -21.92 -18.09 5.94
N GLN A 323 -21.62 -19.37 5.74
CA GLN A 323 -20.82 -20.17 6.65
C GLN A 323 -19.39 -20.28 6.14
N ILE A 324 -18.42 -20.01 7.01
CA ILE A 324 -16.99 -20.16 6.68
C ILE A 324 -16.64 -21.64 6.66
N LEU A 325 -16.17 -22.10 5.50
CA LEU A 325 -15.77 -23.48 5.23
C LEU A 325 -14.31 -23.75 5.61
N GLY A 326 -13.47 -22.72 5.59
CA GLY A 326 -12.05 -22.81 5.87
C GLY A 326 -11.28 -21.61 5.33
N THR A 327 -9.98 -21.80 5.10
CA THR A 327 -9.12 -20.81 4.45
C THR A 327 -8.47 -21.40 3.20
N GLN A 328 -8.13 -20.54 2.23
CA GLN A 328 -7.43 -20.94 1.02
C GLN A 328 -6.21 -20.04 0.84
N PHE A 329 -5.05 -20.65 0.59
CA PHE A 329 -3.87 -19.90 0.24
C PHE A 329 -3.92 -19.51 -1.25
N ILE A 330 -3.72 -18.24 -1.53
CA ILE A 330 -3.62 -17.67 -2.87
C ILE A 330 -2.20 -17.15 -3.06
N ALA A 331 -1.44 -17.84 -3.90
CA ALA A 331 -0.10 -17.42 -4.30
C ALA A 331 -0.18 -16.19 -5.21
N GLN A 332 0.79 -15.30 -5.02
CA GLN A 332 0.89 -14.03 -5.75
C GLN A 332 2.22 -13.93 -6.53
N ARG A 333 3.31 -14.45 -5.96
CA ARG A 333 4.64 -14.45 -6.59
C ARG A 333 5.47 -15.65 -6.14
N VAL A 334 6.42 -16.04 -6.98
CA VAL A 334 7.47 -17.01 -6.67
C VAL A 334 8.83 -16.35 -6.85
N THR A 335 9.74 -16.56 -5.89
CA THR A 335 11.12 -16.08 -5.97
C THR A 335 12.00 -17.20 -6.44
N ILE A 336 12.65 -17.02 -7.59
CA ILE A 336 13.57 -17.96 -8.22
C ILE A 336 14.93 -17.27 -8.30
N GLY A 337 15.90 -17.77 -7.54
CA GLY A 337 17.18 -17.07 -7.35
C GLY A 337 16.96 -15.71 -6.70
N SER A 338 17.44 -14.63 -7.32
CA SER A 338 17.27 -13.24 -6.87
C SER A 338 16.07 -12.52 -7.49
N GLN A 339 15.35 -13.18 -8.40
CA GLN A 339 14.24 -12.58 -9.14
C GLN A 339 12.89 -13.08 -8.62
N SER A 340 11.91 -12.17 -8.57
CA SER A 340 10.54 -12.48 -8.17
C SER A 340 9.64 -12.42 -9.38
N TYR A 341 8.91 -13.51 -9.63
CA TYR A 341 8.02 -13.67 -10.77
C TYR A 341 6.56 -13.68 -10.30
N PRO A 342 5.62 -13.02 -11.01
CA PRO A 342 4.20 -13.14 -10.73
C PRO A 342 3.78 -14.61 -10.85
N PHE A 343 3.14 -15.14 -9.82
CA PHE A 343 2.80 -16.57 -9.76
C PHE A 343 1.41 -16.73 -9.19
N SER A 344 0.47 -17.09 -10.05
CA SER A 344 -0.91 -17.33 -9.66
C SER A 344 -1.12 -18.82 -9.42
N ALA A 345 -1.30 -19.20 -8.17
CA ALA A 345 -1.66 -20.56 -7.79
C ALA A 345 -2.55 -20.52 -6.54
N ARG A 346 -3.32 -21.57 -6.31
CA ARG A 346 -4.22 -21.65 -5.15
C ARG A 346 -4.15 -23.00 -4.49
N SER A 347 -4.22 -23.03 -3.17
CA SER A 347 -4.34 -24.29 -2.41
C SER A 347 -5.75 -24.84 -2.50
N GLN A 348 -5.93 -26.05 -1.98
CA GLN A 348 -7.25 -26.52 -1.56
C GLN A 348 -7.73 -25.70 -0.35
N VAL A 349 -9.03 -25.76 -0.06
CA VAL A 349 -9.58 -25.14 1.16
C VAL A 349 -9.15 -25.99 2.35
N VAL A 350 -8.44 -25.37 3.29
CA VAL A 350 -8.03 -25.98 4.56
C VAL A 350 -9.12 -25.69 5.58
N SER A 351 -9.85 -26.73 5.98
CA SER A 351 -10.77 -26.65 7.12
C SER A 351 -9.97 -26.90 8.41
N GLY A 352 -9.77 -25.85 9.20
CA GLY A 352 -9.16 -26.00 10.52
C GLY A 352 -10.13 -26.65 11.50
N GLN A 353 -9.60 -27.28 12.55
CA GLN A 353 -10.42 -27.79 13.64
C GLN A 353 -10.96 -26.61 14.48
N PRO A 354 -12.26 -26.56 14.79
CA PRO A 354 -12.82 -25.50 15.60
C PRO A 354 -12.27 -25.57 17.03
N VAL A 355 -11.59 -24.51 17.47
CA VAL A 355 -11.21 -24.34 18.88
C VAL A 355 -12.42 -23.85 19.68
N ASN A 356 -12.67 -24.46 20.84
CA ASN A 356 -13.71 -24.08 21.79
C ASN A 356 -13.16 -24.04 23.24
N GLN A 357 -13.99 -23.65 24.21
CA GLN A 357 -13.60 -23.54 25.63
C GLN A 357 -13.11 -24.85 26.27
N ASN A 358 -13.37 -26.01 25.64
CA ASN A 358 -12.93 -27.32 26.11
C ASN A 358 -11.66 -27.81 25.40
N THR A 359 -11.07 -26.99 24.53
CA THR A 359 -9.85 -27.37 23.79
C THR A 359 -8.65 -27.33 24.74
N ASN A 360 -7.88 -28.42 24.78
CA ASN A 360 -6.69 -28.51 25.64
C ASN A 360 -5.70 -27.38 25.29
N PRO A 361 -5.32 -26.48 26.24
CA PRO A 361 -4.39 -25.38 25.99
C PRO A 361 -3.04 -25.82 25.40
N GLY A 362 -2.62 -27.06 25.66
CA GLY A 362 -1.41 -27.66 25.08
C GLY A 362 -1.42 -27.74 23.55
N THR A 363 -2.60 -27.75 22.90
CA THR A 363 -2.70 -27.81 21.43
C THR A 363 -2.42 -26.47 20.74
N LEU A 364 -2.34 -25.38 21.53
CA LEU A 364 -2.15 -23.99 21.08
C LEU A 364 -0.80 -23.41 21.53
N ARG A 365 0.12 -24.25 21.99
CA ARG A 365 1.52 -23.86 22.22
C ARG A 365 2.21 -23.63 20.87
N ASP A 366 3.00 -22.57 20.79
CA ASP A 366 3.79 -22.19 19.60
C ASP A 366 2.94 -21.87 18.35
N VAL A 367 1.98 -20.96 18.50
CA VAL A 367 1.10 -20.51 17.42
C VAL A 367 1.51 -19.12 16.92
N ALA A 368 1.62 -18.93 15.60
CA ALA A 368 1.64 -17.62 14.97
C ALA A 368 0.19 -17.07 14.92
N THR A 369 -0.08 -16.03 15.70
CA THR A 369 -1.41 -15.40 15.84
C THR A 369 -1.41 -13.97 15.34
N SER A 370 -2.57 -13.51 14.83
CA SER A 370 -2.81 -12.10 14.63
C SER A 370 -3.23 -11.39 15.93
N ALA A 371 -3.20 -10.05 15.93
CA ALA A 371 -3.69 -9.26 17.06
C ALA A 371 -5.17 -9.55 17.40
N ALA A 372 -6.02 -9.82 16.39
CA ALA A 372 -7.41 -10.20 16.58
C ALA A 372 -7.54 -11.60 17.19
N THR A 373 -6.68 -12.54 16.78
CA THR A 373 -6.64 -13.90 17.33
C THR A 373 -6.19 -13.90 18.78
N ASN A 374 -5.26 -13.01 19.17
CA ASN A 374 -4.77 -12.91 20.55
C ASN A 374 -5.85 -12.50 21.56
N ALA A 375 -6.76 -11.59 21.19
CA ALA A 375 -7.86 -11.18 22.06
C ALA A 375 -8.85 -12.32 22.33
N ILE A 376 -9.14 -13.13 21.29
CA ILE A 376 -10.04 -14.28 21.39
C ILE A 376 -9.36 -15.42 22.15
N LEU A 377 -8.08 -15.68 21.87
CA LEU A 377 -7.30 -16.70 22.54
C LEU A 377 -7.14 -16.40 24.04
N ALA A 378 -6.92 -15.13 24.41
CA ALA A 378 -6.87 -14.74 25.82
C ALA A 378 -8.20 -14.95 26.55
N THR A 379 -9.33 -14.71 25.85
CA THR A 379 -10.68 -14.98 26.37
C THR A 379 -10.91 -16.48 26.57
N ILE A 380 -10.46 -17.31 25.62
CA ILE A 380 -10.60 -18.78 25.68
C ILE A 380 -9.68 -19.40 26.74
N LEU A 381 -8.45 -18.89 26.91
CA LEU A 381 -7.46 -19.41 27.85
C LEU A 381 -7.61 -18.89 29.29
N GLY A 382 -8.62 -18.06 29.57
CA GLY A 382 -8.90 -17.54 30.91
C GLY A 382 -7.83 -16.60 31.47
N GLN A 383 -7.01 -15.97 30.63
CA GLN A 383 -6.03 -14.98 31.08
C GLN A 383 -6.69 -13.60 31.19
N LYS A 384 -6.57 -12.95 32.36
CA LYS A 384 -7.01 -11.56 32.56
C LYS A 384 -6.16 -10.63 31.70
N VAL A 385 -6.68 -10.22 30.55
CA VAL A 385 -6.10 -9.13 29.75
C VAL A 385 -6.69 -7.82 30.24
N ASN A 386 -5.83 -6.81 30.40
CA ASN A 386 -6.24 -5.45 30.75
C ASN A 386 -6.93 -4.84 29.51
N LEU A 387 -8.27 -4.82 29.50
CA LEU A 387 -9.13 -4.48 28.35
C LEU A 387 -9.18 -2.96 28.03
N GLY A 388 -8.09 -2.22 28.29
CA GLY A 388 -8.06 -0.76 28.18
C GLY A 388 -8.00 -0.19 26.76
N THR A 389 -7.74 -0.98 25.70
CA THR A 389 -7.49 -0.43 24.36
C THR A 389 -7.97 -1.27 23.18
N ILE A 390 -8.71 -2.36 23.39
CA ILE A 390 -9.07 -3.29 22.30
C ILE A 390 -10.55 -3.65 22.40
N LEU A 391 -11.47 -2.77 21.98
CA LEU A 391 -12.89 -3.08 21.75
C LEU A 391 -13.62 -1.89 21.10
N THR A 392 -13.45 -1.67 19.80
CA THR A 392 -14.44 -0.94 18.98
C THR A 392 -14.56 -1.41 17.52
N SER A 393 -13.87 -2.47 17.09
CA SER A 393 -13.85 -2.83 15.66
C SER A 393 -14.48 -4.18 15.30
N VAL A 394 -15.53 -4.61 15.99
CA VAL A 394 -16.39 -5.67 15.46
C VAL A 394 -17.86 -5.36 15.79
N THR A 395 -18.59 -4.92 14.76
CA THR A 395 -20.05 -4.72 14.67
C THR A 395 -20.67 -3.58 15.48
N GLY A 396 -21.58 -2.85 14.82
CA GLY A 396 -22.16 -1.59 15.27
C GLY A 396 -22.79 -1.61 16.66
N GLY A 397 -22.87 -0.42 17.25
CA GLY A 397 -23.33 -0.18 18.62
C GLY A 397 -24.54 -1.02 19.03
N GLN A 398 -24.30 -1.96 19.93
CA GLN A 398 -25.32 -2.62 20.73
C GLN A 398 -24.80 -2.77 22.18
N PRO A 399 -25.67 -2.56 23.20
CA PRO A 399 -25.28 -2.62 24.61
C PRO A 399 -24.92 -4.04 25.08
N ALA A 400 -24.14 -4.07 26.17
CA ALA A 400 -23.36 -5.20 26.70
C ALA A 400 -24.14 -6.40 27.27
N ASN A 401 -25.22 -6.87 26.63
CA ASN A 401 -25.97 -8.01 27.13
C ASN A 401 -26.54 -8.94 26.03
N GLN A 402 -25.70 -9.38 25.10
CA GLN A 402 -26.02 -10.50 24.23
C GLN A 402 -25.01 -11.64 24.42
N THR A 403 -25.57 -12.83 24.58
CA THR A 403 -24.94 -14.14 24.61
C THR A 403 -23.91 -14.27 23.48
N GLN A 404 -22.62 -14.27 23.82
CA GLN A 404 -21.54 -14.41 22.83
C GLN A 404 -21.68 -15.76 22.13
N THR A 405 -21.91 -15.74 20.82
CA THR A 405 -21.81 -16.92 19.97
C THR A 405 -20.39 -17.50 20.10
N PRO A 406 -20.24 -18.82 20.29
CA PRO A 406 -18.93 -19.43 20.45
C PRO A 406 -18.10 -19.19 19.18
N GLN A 407 -17.08 -18.34 19.28
CA GLN A 407 -16.17 -18.04 18.18
C GLN A 407 -15.28 -19.26 17.94
N LYS A 408 -15.38 -19.86 16.74
CA LYS A 408 -14.58 -21.01 16.33
C LYS A 408 -13.27 -20.52 15.73
N LEU A 409 -12.10 -20.87 16.25
CA LEU A 409 -10.84 -20.57 15.57
C LEU A 409 -10.47 -21.66 14.55
N ILE A 410 -9.75 -21.29 13.49
CA ILE A 410 -9.21 -22.21 12.49
C ILE A 410 -7.73 -22.43 12.81
N VAL A 411 -7.37 -23.64 13.24
CA VAL A 411 -5.96 -24.03 13.43
C VAL A 411 -5.46 -24.72 12.16
N ILE A 412 -4.38 -24.19 11.59
CA ILE A 412 -3.68 -24.73 10.42
C ILE A 412 -2.39 -25.37 10.92
N ASP A 413 -2.19 -26.63 10.56
CA ASP A 413 -0.98 -27.37 10.92
C ASP A 413 0.09 -27.20 9.83
N PRO A 414 1.24 -26.58 10.14
CA PRO A 414 2.30 -26.34 9.17
C PRO A 414 3.01 -27.63 8.72
N SER A 415 2.82 -28.74 9.46
CA SER A 415 3.37 -30.05 9.10
C SER A 415 2.55 -30.79 8.04
N THR A 416 1.40 -30.24 7.62
CA THR A 416 0.65 -30.75 6.49
C THR A 416 1.15 -30.13 5.19
N ASP A 417 1.61 -30.97 4.26
CA ASP A 417 2.01 -30.51 2.93
C ASP A 417 0.79 -29.92 2.22
N LEU A 418 0.88 -28.63 1.89
CA LEU A 418 -0.12 -27.99 1.05
C LEU A 418 0.22 -28.26 -0.41
N ARG A 419 -0.81 -28.51 -1.21
CA ARG A 419 -0.68 -28.59 -2.66
C ARG A 419 -1.33 -27.38 -3.29
N LEU A 420 -0.55 -26.62 -4.06
CA LEU A 420 -1.06 -25.55 -4.90
C LEU A 420 -1.37 -26.06 -6.29
N THR A 421 -2.38 -25.49 -6.92
CA THR A 421 -2.68 -25.67 -8.34
C THR A 421 -2.42 -24.34 -9.05
N VAL A 422 -1.51 -24.36 -10.03
CA VAL A 422 -1.21 -23.22 -10.90
C VAL A 422 -2.48 -22.80 -11.60
N SER A 423 -2.84 -21.53 -11.45
CA SER A 423 -4.14 -20.99 -11.88
C SER A 423 -4.12 -20.52 -13.33
N ASN A 424 -2.97 -20.10 -13.86
CA ASN A 424 -2.74 -19.69 -15.23
C ASN A 424 -1.34 -20.13 -15.67
N ASP A 425 -1.09 -20.26 -16.97
CA ASP A 425 0.25 -20.52 -17.52
C ASP A 425 1.28 -19.54 -16.96
N PHE A 426 2.37 -20.09 -16.44
CA PHE A 426 3.46 -19.34 -15.81
C PHE A 426 4.74 -19.46 -16.62
N TYR A 427 5.42 -18.33 -16.83
CA TYR A 427 6.68 -18.27 -17.55
C TYR A 427 7.77 -17.65 -16.67
N ALA A 428 8.87 -18.39 -16.43
CA ALA A 428 10.06 -17.88 -15.76
C ALA A 428 11.23 -17.87 -16.74
N ASN A 429 11.40 -16.76 -17.48
CA ASN A 429 12.53 -16.56 -18.37
C ASN A 429 13.68 -15.92 -17.58
N PRO A 430 14.82 -16.62 -17.38
CA PRO A 430 15.96 -16.10 -16.64
C PRO A 430 16.65 -14.91 -17.32
#